data_AF-A0A127EHL2-F1
#
_entry.id   AF-A0A127EHL2-F1
#
_cell.length_a   1.000
_cell.length_b   1.000
_cell.length_c   1.000
_cell.angle_alpha   90.00
_cell.angle_beta   90.00
_cell.angle_gamma   90.00
#
_symmetry.space_group_name_H-M   'P 1'
#
loop_
_entity.id
_entity.type
_entity.pdbx_description
1 polymer ?
#
loop_
_entity_poly.entity_id
_entity_poly.type
_entity_poly.pdbx_seq_one_letter_code
_entity_poly.pdbx_strand_id
1 'polypeptide(L)' 'MLARLKEDFKRDGNSKTYRKGELVSVEECKVKEAYIITRYVGWNNWVKDIIEKDSVEILD' A
#
# COMPACT_ATOMS: atom_id res chain seq x y z
N MET A 1 9.75 -4.19 3.57
CA MET A 1 9.84 -4.57 2.15
C MET A 1 9.28 -3.43 1.33
N LEU A 2 9.93 -3.03 0.24
CA LEU A 2 9.41 -1.97 -0.62
C LEU A 2 8.56 -2.58 -1.74
N ALA A 3 7.52 -1.87 -2.15
CA ALA A 3 6.64 -2.30 -3.21
C ALA A 3 6.19 -1.12 -4.05
N ARG A 4 5.85 -1.41 -5.31
CA ARG A 4 5.27 -0.48 -6.25
C ARG A 4 3.84 -0.87 -6.57
N LEU A 5 2.92 0.08 -6.57
CA LEU A 5 1.53 -0.18 -6.95
C LEU A 5 1.39 -0.39 -8.46
N LYS A 6 0.66 -1.42 -8.87
CA LYS A 6 0.40 -1.73 -10.30
C LYS A 6 -0.79 -0.96 -10.88
N GLU A 7 -1.67 -0.48 -10.01
CA GLU A 7 -2.91 0.22 -10.36
C GLU A 7 -3.20 1.37 -9.40
N ASP A 8 -4.12 2.25 -9.79
CA ASP A 8 -4.65 3.27 -8.90
C ASP A 8 -5.57 2.63 -7.87
N PHE A 9 -5.39 2.95 -6.60
CA PHE A 9 -6.18 2.39 -5.51
C PHE A 9 -6.82 3.52 -4.70
N LYS A 10 -8.13 3.45 -4.50
CA LYS A 10 -8.87 4.38 -3.63
C LYS A 10 -9.74 3.54 -2.70
N ARG A 11 -9.51 3.67 -1.39
CA ARG A 11 -10.30 2.95 -0.40
C ARG A 11 -11.50 3.80 0.02
N ASP A 12 -12.68 3.19 0.00
CA ASP A 12 -13.90 3.85 0.43
C ASP A 12 -13.81 4.20 1.93
N GLY A 13 -14.18 5.42 2.29
CA GLY A 13 -13.97 5.99 3.64
C GLY A 13 -12.62 6.68 3.86
N ASN A 14 -11.66 6.59 2.92
CA ASN A 14 -10.43 7.37 2.94
C ASN A 14 -10.45 8.37 1.77
N SER A 15 -10.25 9.66 2.04
CA SER A 15 -10.32 10.72 1.00
C SER A 15 -9.14 10.70 0.02
N LYS A 16 -8.31 9.64 0.04
CA LYS A 16 -7.02 9.60 -0.64
C LYS A 16 -6.91 8.46 -1.63
N THR A 17 -6.30 8.81 -2.77
CA THR A 17 -6.03 7.94 -3.90
C THR A 17 -4.54 7.65 -3.94
N TYR A 18 -4.19 6.37 -3.91
CA TYR A 18 -2.86 5.88 -4.25
C TYR A 18 -2.76 5.77 -5.76
N ARG A 19 -1.63 6.20 -6.33
CA ARG A 19 -1.44 6.18 -7.77
C ARG A 19 -0.59 4.99 -8.18
N LYS A 20 -0.90 4.45 -9.36
CA LYS A 20 -0.04 3.50 -10.05
C LYS A 20 1.40 4.01 -10.09
N GLY A 21 2.34 3.13 -9.79
CA GLY A 21 3.78 3.41 -9.79
C GLY A 21 4.32 4.02 -8.50
N GLU A 22 3.47 4.38 -7.53
CA GLU A 22 3.91 4.92 -6.25
C GLU A 22 4.63 3.85 -5.40
N LEU A 23 5.70 4.27 -4.71
CA LEU A 23 6.45 3.42 -3.80
C LEU A 23 5.84 3.43 -2.40
N VAL A 24 5.59 2.24 -1.88
CA VAL A 24 5.01 2.01 -0.56
C VAL A 24 5.85 0.99 0.22
N SER A 25 5.86 1.10 1.55
CA SER A 25 6.40 0.04 2.39
C SER A 25 5.31 -1.01 2.59
N VAL A 26 5.63 -2.29 2.42
CA VAL A 26 4.71 -3.41 2.63
C VAL A 26 5.20 -4.36 3.71
N GLU A 27 4.24 -4.95 4.40
CA GLU A 27 4.38 -6.05 5.36
C GLU A 27 3.41 -7.18 4.99
N GLU A 28 3.89 -8.43 4.94
CA GLU A 28 3.05 -9.57 4.57
C GLU A 28 2.09 -9.98 5.70
N CYS A 29 0.79 -10.00 5.40
CA CYS A 29 -0.21 -10.53 6.31
C CYS A 29 -0.42 -12.03 6.05
N LYS A 30 0.12 -12.87 6.93
CA LYS A 30 0.04 -14.34 6.83
C LYS A 30 -1.37 -14.93 6.96
N VAL A 31 -2.35 -14.14 7.39
CA VAL A 31 -3.72 -14.61 7.71
C VAL A 31 -4.70 -14.42 6.55
N LYS A 32 -4.44 -13.48 5.62
CA LYS A 32 -5.43 -13.02 4.64
C LYS A 32 -4.91 -12.92 3.20
N GLU A 33 -3.76 -13.52 2.90
CA GLU A 33 -3.14 -13.42 1.57
C GLU A 33 -3.09 -11.98 1.04
N ALA A 34 -2.72 -11.03 1.91
CA ALA A 34 -2.72 -9.61 1.63
C ALA A 34 -1.43 -8.95 2.14
N TYR A 35 -1.12 -7.75 1.64
CA TYR A 35 -0.08 -6.90 2.18
C TYR A 35 -0.67 -5.75 2.98
N ILE A 36 -0.03 -5.43 4.10
CA ILE A 36 -0.26 -4.19 4.83
C ILE A 36 0.69 -3.16 4.24
N ILE A 37 0.16 -2.12 3.60
CA ILE A 37 0.94 -0.98 3.13
C ILE A 37 1.08 0.05 4.26
N THR A 38 2.27 0.59 4.44
CA THR A 38 2.53 1.75 5.31
C THR A 38 3.13 2.87 4.49
N ARG A 39 2.48 4.03 4.52
CA ARG A 39 2.87 5.22 3.75
C ARG A 39 3.11 6.40 4.68
N TYR A 40 4.17 7.15 4.41
CA TYR A 40 4.36 8.49 4.99
C TYR A 40 3.49 9.50 4.25
N VAL A 41 2.59 10.18 4.97
CA VAL A 41 1.63 11.13 4.38
C VAL A 41 1.96 12.59 4.69
N GLY A 42 3.17 12.86 5.22
CA GLY A 42 3.60 14.20 5.63
C GLY A 42 3.23 14.51 7.09
N TRP A 43 3.79 15.61 7.63
CA TRP A 43 3.55 16.07 9.01
C TRP A 43 3.74 14.98 10.07
N ASN A 44 4.75 14.13 9.89
CA ASN A 44 5.04 12.98 10.77
C ASN A 44 3.91 11.94 10.90
N ASN A 45 2.94 11.94 9.99
CA ASN A 45 1.86 10.97 9.97
C ASN A 45 2.18 9.79 9.04
N TRP A 46 1.84 8.60 9.53
CA TRP A 46 1.93 7.35 8.79
C TRP A 46 0.54 6.73 8.71
N VAL A 47 0.15 6.27 7.52
CA VAL A 47 -1.14 5.59 7.31
C VAL A 47 -0.86 4.13 6.97
N LYS A 48 -1.59 3.24 7.65
CA LYS A 48 -1.60 1.80 7.37
C LYS A 48 -2.87 1.45 6.62
N ASP A 49 -2.73 0.75 5.51
CA ASP A 49 -3.82 0.24 4.69
C ASP A 49 -3.55 -1.23 4.32
N ILE A 50 -4.56 -1.92 3.81
CA ILE A 50 -4.44 -3.33 3.39
C ILE A 50 -4.77 -3.40 1.91
N ILE A 51 -3.91 -4.06 1.14
CA ILE A 51 -4.06 -4.29 -0.30
C ILE A 51 -3.83 -5.78 -0.62
N GLU A 52 -4.48 -6.27 -1.67
CA GLU A 52 -4.27 -7.61 -2.18
C GLU A 52 -2.83 -7.76 -2.71
N LYS A 53 -2.28 -8.97 -2.64
CA LYS A 53 -0.91 -9.22 -3.08
C LYS A 53 -0.70 -8.96 -4.57
N ASP A 54 -1.73 -9.17 -5.39
CA ASP A 54 -1.62 -9.03 -6.84
C ASP A 54 -1.45 -7.57 -7.30
N SER A 55 -2.04 -6.61 -6.58
CA SER A 55 -2.02 -5.18 -6.91
C SER A 55 -0.68 -4.48 -6.63
N VAL A 56 0.30 -5.18 -6.06
CA VAL A 56 1.65 -4.66 -5.82
C VAL A 56 2.72 -5.49 -6.52
N GLU A 57 3.81 -4.82 -6.88
CA GLU A 57 5.07 -5.42 -7.34
C GLU A 57 6.11 -5.22 -6.24
N ILE A 58 6.60 -6.32 -5.65
CA ILE A 58 7.67 -6.26 -4.65
C ILE A 58 8.97 -5.84 -5.33
N LEU A 59 9.61 -4.82 -4.76
CA LEU A 59 10.95 -4.40 -5.18
C LEU A 59 11.92 -4.97 -4.15
N ASP A 60 12.81 -5.85 -4.63
CA ASP A 60 13.86 -6.52 -3.84
C ASP A 60 14.74 -5.52 -3.08
#